data_AF-A0A8H4V6H4-F1
#
_entry.id   AF-A0A8H4V6H4-F1
#
_cell.length_a   1.000
_cell.length_b   1.000
_cell.length_c   1.000
_cell.angle_alpha   90.00
_cell.angle_beta   90.00
_cell.angle_gamma   90.00
#
_symmetry.space_group_name_H-M   'P 1'
#
loop_
_entity.id
_entity.type
_entity.pdbx_description
1 polymer ?
#
loop_
_entity_poly.entity_id
_entity_poly.type
_entity_poly.pdbx_seq_one_letter_code
_entity_poly.pdbx_strand_id
1 'polypeptide(L)'
;MSTSPAPPPALVQHQPSSRRLSPSIAPSAIQEDTPTRRLPAPNRPHSASSAPATPRPAAMEPATTDPGEKSLAKLLSTLTATLHPATYVFTTLSPDSPLPPLAEIQLLFRETEGTTLIVSLDYAQAQHMRYFFPCRMMTLDVTSSLEAVGFMAVIAARLAACGMGVNPVSGFHHDHLFVPAGRADEAVEVLAALAEEKRGEQHNS
;
A
#
# COMPACT_ATOMS: atom_id res chain seq x y z
N MET A 1 -4.96 -44.74 36.36
CA MET A 1 -3.53 -44.33 36.34
C MET A 1 -3.32 -43.58 35.04
N SER A 2 -3.19 -42.26 35.13
CA SER A 2 -3.14 -41.33 33.99
C SER A 2 -1.68 -41.06 33.64
N THR A 3 -1.27 -41.36 32.41
CA THR A 3 0.09 -41.09 31.91
C THR A 3 0.05 -39.84 31.05
N SER A 4 0.59 -38.73 31.58
CA SER A 4 0.82 -37.48 30.86
C SER A 4 2.00 -37.64 29.89
N PRO A 5 1.94 -37.11 28.65
CA PRO A 5 3.07 -37.18 27.73
C PRO A 5 4.18 -36.18 28.12
N ALA A 6 5.43 -36.56 27.82
CA ALA A 6 6.63 -35.80 28.12
C ALA A 6 6.75 -34.51 27.27
N PRO A 7 7.38 -33.44 27.80
CA PRO A 7 7.57 -32.19 27.05
C PRO A 7 8.67 -32.33 25.98
N PRO A 8 8.60 -31.55 24.88
CA PRO A 8 9.62 -31.56 23.83
C PRO A 8 10.92 -30.84 24.27
N PRO A 9 12.07 -31.16 23.64
CA PRO A 9 13.37 -30.59 24.03
C PRO A 9 13.53 -29.13 23.57
N ALA A 10 14.22 -28.34 24.38
CA ALA A 10 14.50 -26.92 24.13
C ALA A 10 15.50 -26.71 22.98
N LEU A 11 15.16 -25.83 22.03
CA LEU A 11 16.08 -25.37 20.97
C LEU A 11 17.21 -24.53 21.57
N VAL A 12 18.45 -24.94 21.34
CA VAL A 12 19.67 -24.20 21.64
C VAL A 12 19.79 -23.01 20.69
N GLN A 13 19.73 -21.78 21.22
CA GLN A 13 20.04 -20.57 20.47
C GLN A 13 21.56 -20.35 20.43
N HIS A 14 22.16 -20.44 19.24
CA HIS A 14 23.53 -20.00 19.00
C HIS A 14 23.58 -18.46 18.91
N GLN A 15 24.17 -17.82 19.91
CA GLN A 15 24.58 -16.40 19.82
C GLN A 15 25.87 -16.29 19.00
N PRO A 16 25.95 -15.41 17.98
CA PRO A 16 27.22 -15.06 17.36
C PRO A 16 27.99 -14.07 18.25
N SER A 17 29.25 -14.39 18.50
CA SER A 17 30.18 -13.69 19.39
C SER A 17 30.58 -12.31 18.87
N SER A 18 30.46 -11.30 19.73
CA SER A 18 30.98 -9.95 19.54
C SER A 18 32.52 -9.96 19.39
N ARG A 19 33.05 -9.44 18.29
CA ARG A 19 34.48 -9.09 18.17
C ARG A 19 34.64 -7.57 18.14
N ARG A 20 35.40 -7.08 19.11
CA ARG A 20 35.68 -5.66 19.40
C ARG A 20 36.79 -5.12 18.50
N LEU A 21 36.64 -3.83 18.20
CA LEU A 21 37.49 -2.85 17.49
C LEU A 21 39.02 -2.94 17.70
N SER A 22 39.78 -2.48 16.70
CA SER A 22 40.64 -1.27 16.81
C SER A 22 41.33 -0.86 15.48
N PRO A 23 41.73 0.42 15.31
CA PRO A 23 42.00 1.08 14.02
C PRO A 23 43.49 1.17 13.67
N SER A 24 43.83 1.44 12.40
CA SER A 24 45.21 1.78 12.04
C SER A 24 45.33 2.74 10.84
N ILE A 25 45.67 3.99 11.17
CA ILE A 25 46.72 4.83 10.57
C ILE A 25 46.56 5.28 9.10
N ALA A 26 46.26 6.57 8.93
CA ALA A 26 46.75 7.39 7.81
C ALA A 26 48.14 7.94 8.15
N PRO A 27 48.98 8.28 7.15
CA PRO A 27 49.35 9.70 7.07
C PRO A 27 49.63 10.27 5.67
N SER A 28 49.51 11.60 5.64
CA SER A 28 50.36 12.59 4.95
C SER A 28 50.06 13.01 3.52
N ALA A 29 49.73 14.31 3.47
CA ALA A 29 49.80 15.26 2.39
C ALA A 29 51.16 15.26 1.66
N ILE A 30 51.07 15.44 0.34
CA ILE A 30 52.12 16.08 -0.46
C ILE A 30 51.44 17.22 -1.22
N GLN A 31 52.10 18.35 -1.17
CA GLN A 31 51.69 19.68 -1.58
C GLN A 31 52.75 20.10 -2.60
N GLU A 32 52.41 20.20 -3.89
CA GLU A 32 53.17 20.98 -4.88
C GLU A 32 52.17 21.49 -5.94
N ASP A 33 51.88 22.78 -5.98
CA ASP A 33 52.65 23.91 -6.51
C ASP A 33 52.33 24.17 -8.00
N THR A 34 51.88 25.39 -8.26
CA THR A 34 51.19 25.81 -9.48
C THR A 34 52.15 26.61 -10.35
N PRO A 35 52.11 26.43 -11.70
CA PRO A 35 52.38 27.57 -12.56
C PRO A 35 51.26 27.82 -13.58
N THR A 36 50.80 29.06 -13.50
CA THR A 36 49.88 29.80 -14.36
C THR A 36 50.11 29.61 -15.86
N ARG A 37 49.06 29.21 -16.61
CA ARG A 37 49.02 29.34 -18.08
C ARG A 37 47.73 30.04 -18.52
N ARG A 38 47.94 31.09 -19.31
CA ARG A 38 47.00 32.11 -19.85
C ARG A 38 45.61 31.59 -20.27
N LEU A 39 44.60 32.35 -19.87
CA LEU A 39 43.22 32.34 -20.39
C LEU A 39 43.17 32.79 -21.88
N PRO A 40 42.43 32.10 -22.76
CA PRO A 40 42.00 32.66 -24.04
C PRO A 40 40.74 33.54 -23.86
N ALA A 41 40.59 34.50 -24.78
CA ALA A 41 39.62 35.60 -24.82
C ALA A 41 38.13 35.16 -24.88
N PRO A 42 37.17 36.05 -24.51
CA PRO A 42 35.75 35.71 -24.49
C PRO A 42 35.14 35.67 -25.89
N ASN A 43 34.50 34.55 -26.24
CA ASN A 43 33.65 34.45 -27.42
C ASN A 43 32.32 35.19 -27.19
N ARG A 44 31.93 36.03 -28.15
CA ARG A 44 30.62 36.70 -28.24
C ARG A 44 29.49 35.70 -28.55
N PRO A 45 28.22 36.04 -28.22
CA PRO A 45 27.14 35.07 -28.14
C PRO A 45 26.60 34.72 -29.54
N HIS A 46 26.41 33.42 -29.79
CA HIS A 46 25.61 32.92 -30.89
C HIS A 46 24.24 32.46 -30.38
N SER A 47 23.20 33.00 -31.04
CA SER A 47 21.87 32.43 -31.28
C SER A 47 21.08 31.85 -30.10
N ALA A 48 19.95 32.50 -29.82
CA ALA A 48 18.83 31.96 -29.07
C ALA A 48 18.45 30.55 -29.55
N SER A 49 18.57 29.56 -28.67
CA SER A 49 17.96 28.25 -28.82
C SER A 49 17.01 28.06 -27.65
N SER A 50 15.71 28.11 -27.95
CA SER A 50 14.60 27.90 -27.03
C SER A 50 14.78 26.60 -26.24
N ALA A 51 14.83 26.70 -24.91
CA ALA A 51 14.63 25.56 -24.02
C ALA A 51 13.21 25.01 -24.21
N PRO A 52 13.00 23.68 -24.16
CA PRO A 52 11.66 23.13 -24.17
C PRO A 52 10.94 23.59 -22.90
N ALA A 53 9.77 24.21 -23.07
CA ALA A 53 8.91 24.59 -21.97
C ALA A 53 8.57 23.33 -21.14
N THR A 54 8.88 23.37 -19.85
CA THR A 54 8.33 22.40 -18.89
C THR A 54 6.81 22.46 -18.98
N PRO A 55 6.11 21.33 -19.13
CA PRO A 55 4.65 21.35 -19.08
C PRO A 55 4.25 21.89 -17.71
N ARG A 56 3.52 23.02 -17.70
CA ARG A 56 2.84 23.49 -16.48
C ARG A 56 1.99 22.33 -15.98
N PRO A 57 2.02 22.00 -14.67
CA PRO A 57 1.00 21.14 -14.12
C PRO A 57 -0.36 21.76 -14.48
N ALA A 58 -1.24 20.95 -15.06
CA ALA A 58 -2.61 21.35 -15.34
C ALA A 58 -3.14 22.00 -14.06
N ALA A 59 -3.68 23.22 -14.18
CA ALA A 59 -4.29 23.91 -13.06
C ALA A 59 -5.36 22.98 -12.50
N MET A 60 -5.13 22.46 -11.29
CA MET A 60 -6.08 21.62 -10.60
C MET A 60 -7.30 22.50 -10.31
N GLU A 61 -8.40 22.23 -11.01
CA GLU A 61 -9.67 22.91 -10.76
C GLU A 61 -10.04 22.74 -9.28
N PRO A 62 -10.65 23.76 -8.65
CA PRO A 62 -11.04 23.69 -7.25
C PRO A 62 -11.98 22.49 -7.04
N ALA A 63 -11.79 21.79 -5.91
CA ALA A 63 -12.55 20.63 -5.50
C ALA A 63 -14.04 20.80 -5.84
N THR A 64 -14.49 20.01 -6.81
CA THR A 64 -15.90 19.90 -7.18
C THR A 64 -16.69 19.50 -5.94
N THR A 65 -17.69 20.30 -5.61
CA THR A 65 -18.63 20.07 -4.51
C THR A 65 -19.14 18.64 -4.61
N ASP A 66 -18.84 17.83 -3.59
CA ASP A 66 -19.15 16.41 -3.55
C ASP A 66 -20.68 16.20 -3.44
N PRO A 67 -21.35 15.69 -4.48
CA PRO A 67 -22.81 15.55 -4.48
C PRO A 67 -23.27 14.25 -3.83
N GLY A 68 -22.36 13.44 -3.27
CA GLY A 68 -22.69 12.08 -2.84
C GLY A 68 -23.67 11.98 -1.67
N GLU A 69 -24.23 10.80 -1.52
CA GLU A 69 -25.31 10.51 -0.57
C GLU A 69 -24.83 10.64 0.88
N LYS A 70 -25.48 11.50 1.65
CA LYS A 70 -25.14 11.77 3.07
C LYS A 70 -25.84 10.80 4.02
N SER A 71 -26.89 10.13 3.58
CA SER A 71 -27.58 9.11 4.37
C SER A 71 -26.83 7.79 4.32
N LEU A 72 -26.21 7.43 5.45
CA LEU A 72 -25.52 6.16 5.62
C LEU A 72 -26.41 4.95 5.27
N ALA A 73 -27.69 4.98 5.64
CA ALA A 73 -28.63 3.89 5.34
C ALA A 73 -28.83 3.72 3.83
N LYS A 74 -29.03 4.83 3.10
CA LYS A 74 -29.17 4.82 1.63
C LYS A 74 -27.89 4.33 0.96
N LEU A 75 -26.74 4.83 1.41
CA LEU A 75 -25.44 4.43 0.89
C LEU A 75 -25.20 2.92 1.04
N LEU A 76 -25.45 2.37 2.23
CA LEU A 76 -25.32 0.94 2.49
C LEU A 76 -26.35 0.11 1.68
N SER A 77 -27.55 0.64 1.46
CA SER A 77 -28.59 -0.06 0.69
C SER A 77 -28.30 -0.14 -0.81
N THR A 78 -27.33 0.62 -1.32
CA THR A 78 -26.87 0.56 -2.71
C THR A 78 -25.51 -0.11 -2.84
N LEU A 79 -24.95 -0.63 -1.73
CA LEU A 79 -23.63 -1.25 -1.71
C LEU A 79 -23.59 -2.45 -2.67
N THR A 80 -22.65 -2.42 -3.60
CA THR A 80 -22.26 -3.58 -4.38
C THR A 80 -20.75 -3.76 -4.31
N ALA A 81 -20.28 -5.00 -4.48
CA ALA A 81 -18.86 -5.32 -4.40
C ALA A 81 -18.44 -6.20 -5.59
N THR A 82 -17.36 -5.81 -6.25
CA THR A 82 -16.78 -6.57 -7.36
C THR A 82 -15.48 -7.22 -6.93
N LEU A 83 -15.42 -8.55 -7.05
CA LEU A 83 -14.23 -9.34 -6.72
C LEU A 83 -13.20 -9.29 -7.86
N HIS A 84 -11.96 -8.93 -7.53
CA HIS A 84 -10.86 -8.97 -8.51
C HIS A 84 -10.39 -10.41 -8.74
N PRO A 85 -9.94 -10.78 -9.96
CA PRO A 85 -9.59 -12.16 -10.30
C PRO A 85 -8.25 -12.62 -9.71
N ALA A 86 -7.34 -11.70 -9.41
CA ALA A 86 -6.02 -12.02 -8.88
C ALA A 86 -6.05 -12.22 -7.36
N THR A 87 -5.10 -13.03 -6.87
CA THR A 87 -4.75 -13.07 -5.44
C THR A 87 -3.61 -12.10 -5.20
N TYR A 88 -3.73 -11.31 -4.15
CA TYR A 88 -2.77 -10.29 -3.74
C TYR A 88 -2.08 -10.69 -2.45
N VAL A 89 -0.95 -10.07 -2.19
CA VAL A 89 -0.21 -10.21 -0.93
C VAL A 89 0.34 -8.87 -0.47
N PHE A 90 0.54 -8.76 0.83
CA PHE A 90 1.24 -7.63 1.43
C PHE A 90 2.71 -8.00 1.61
N THR A 91 3.60 -7.17 1.08
CA THR A 91 5.05 -7.35 1.16
C THR A 91 5.70 -6.04 1.61
N THR A 92 6.93 -6.11 2.09
CA THR A 92 7.71 -4.93 2.45
C THR A 92 8.99 -4.87 1.63
N LEU A 93 9.42 -3.66 1.29
CA LEU A 93 10.71 -3.37 0.70
C LEU A 93 11.61 -2.68 1.71
N SER A 94 12.87 -3.11 1.74
CA SER A 94 13.94 -2.36 2.40
C SER A 94 14.14 -1.00 1.72
N PRO A 95 14.55 0.05 2.45
CA PRO A 95 14.71 1.41 1.90
C PRO A 95 15.61 1.51 0.65
N ASP A 96 16.62 0.65 0.56
CA ASP A 96 17.59 0.64 -0.54
C ASP A 96 17.19 -0.26 -1.72
N SER A 97 16.06 -0.97 -1.62
CA SER A 97 15.58 -1.83 -2.69
C SER A 97 14.90 -1.01 -3.79
N PRO A 98 15.18 -1.30 -5.08
CA PRO A 98 14.46 -0.64 -6.16
C PRO A 98 12.98 -0.98 -6.10
N LEU A 99 12.13 -0.03 -6.47
CA LEU A 99 10.70 -0.28 -6.62
C LEU A 99 10.45 -1.22 -7.80
N PRO A 100 9.48 -2.15 -7.68
CA PRO A 100 8.88 -2.86 -8.80
C PRO A 100 8.38 -1.91 -9.89
N PRO A 101 8.19 -2.41 -11.12
CA PRO A 101 7.44 -1.69 -12.14
C PRO A 101 6.07 -1.25 -11.59
N LEU A 102 5.63 -0.02 -11.88
CA LEU A 102 4.35 0.50 -11.38
C LEU A 102 3.16 -0.39 -11.75
N ALA A 103 3.22 -1.08 -12.90
CA ALA A 103 2.17 -2.01 -13.34
C ALA A 103 1.98 -3.21 -12.41
N GLU A 104 2.98 -3.56 -11.60
CA GLU A 104 2.94 -4.66 -10.65
C GLU A 104 2.48 -4.22 -9.25
N ILE A 105 2.40 -2.90 -9.02
CA ILE A 105 2.08 -2.31 -7.73
C ILE A 105 0.60 -1.93 -7.70
N GLN A 106 -0.19 -2.65 -6.88
CA GLN A 106 -1.57 -2.28 -6.60
C GLN A 106 -1.68 -1.14 -5.59
N LEU A 107 -0.76 -1.13 -4.61
CA LEU A 107 -0.66 -0.09 -3.60
C LEU A 107 0.79 0.02 -3.11
N LEU A 108 1.22 1.25 -2.83
CA LEU A 108 2.48 1.56 -2.16
C LEU A 108 2.18 2.46 -0.97
N PHE A 109 2.68 2.08 0.20
CA PHE A 109 2.54 2.84 1.43
C PHE A 109 3.88 2.96 2.12
N ARG A 110 4.26 4.20 2.47
CA ARG A 110 5.52 4.46 3.19
C ARG A 110 5.24 4.47 4.68
N GLU A 111 5.89 3.58 5.40
CA GLU A 111 5.84 3.48 6.86
C GLU A 111 7.19 3.90 7.44
N THR A 112 7.28 3.98 8.77
CA THR A 112 8.56 4.33 9.43
C THR A 112 9.56 3.19 9.30
N GLU A 113 9.06 1.95 9.27
CA GLU A 113 9.81 0.70 9.26
C GLU A 113 10.27 0.28 7.86
N GLY A 114 9.56 0.72 6.81
CA GLY A 114 9.82 0.33 5.44
C GLY A 114 8.72 0.77 4.48
N THR A 115 8.81 0.34 3.21
CA THR A 115 7.74 0.58 2.23
C THR A 115 6.91 -0.68 2.07
N THR A 116 5.64 -0.64 2.46
CA THR A 116 4.68 -1.70 2.20
C THR A 116 4.18 -1.61 0.77
N LEU A 117 4.13 -2.75 0.09
CA LEU A 117 3.50 -2.92 -1.21
C LEU A 117 2.38 -3.95 -1.14
N ILE A 118 1.34 -3.71 -1.93
CA ILE A 118 0.40 -4.75 -2.34
C ILE A 118 0.70 -5.08 -3.80
N VAL A 119 1.00 -6.35 -4.07
CA VAL A 119 1.33 -6.88 -5.40
C VAL A 119 0.56 -8.19 -5.62
N SER A 120 0.54 -8.70 -6.84
CA SER A 120 0.00 -10.04 -7.11
C SER A 120 0.85 -11.11 -6.41
N LEU A 121 0.21 -12.22 -6.01
CA LEU A 121 0.91 -13.36 -5.44
C LEU A 121 1.95 -13.92 -6.42
N ASP A 122 1.59 -14.02 -7.70
CA ASP A 122 2.45 -14.54 -8.77
C ASP A 122 3.72 -13.69 -8.91
N TYR A 123 3.59 -12.36 -8.88
CA TYR A 123 4.73 -11.45 -8.93
C TYR A 123 5.63 -11.61 -7.70
N ALA A 124 5.04 -11.63 -6.50
CA ALA A 124 5.81 -11.79 -5.27
C ALA A 124 6.59 -13.11 -5.25
N GLN A 125 6.00 -14.20 -5.75
CA GLN A 125 6.66 -15.50 -5.87
C GLN A 125 7.79 -15.47 -6.92
N ALA A 126 7.54 -14.88 -8.09
CA ALA A 126 8.53 -14.76 -9.17
C ALA A 126 9.76 -13.93 -8.76
N GLN A 127 9.57 -12.92 -7.91
CA GLN A 127 10.63 -12.06 -7.39
C GLN A 127 11.20 -12.54 -6.04
N HIS A 128 10.77 -13.70 -5.54
CA HIS A 128 11.19 -14.25 -4.25
C HIS A 128 11.00 -13.27 -3.07
N MET A 129 9.94 -12.46 -3.12
CA MET A 129 9.62 -11.49 -2.08
C MET A 129 9.06 -12.21 -0.85
N ARG A 130 9.41 -11.72 0.34
CA ARG A 130 8.76 -12.16 1.57
C ARG A 130 7.41 -11.45 1.69
N TYR A 131 6.33 -12.21 1.77
CA TYR A 131 4.99 -11.67 1.89
C TYR A 131 4.20 -12.31 3.04
N PHE A 132 3.10 -11.66 3.40
CA PHE A 132 2.09 -12.21 4.29
C PHE A 132 0.69 -11.96 3.73
N PHE A 133 -0.29 -12.65 4.32
CA PHE A 133 -1.72 -12.45 4.05
C PHE A 133 -2.11 -12.57 2.56
N PRO A 134 -2.11 -13.79 1.98
CA PRO A 134 -2.77 -14.03 0.70
C PRO A 134 -4.24 -13.64 0.79
N CYS A 135 -4.62 -12.67 -0.02
CA CYS A 135 -5.91 -12.01 0.06
C CYS A 135 -6.51 -11.77 -1.32
N ARG A 136 -7.81 -11.49 -1.32
CA ARG A 136 -8.56 -11.09 -2.51
C ARG A 136 -9.00 -9.66 -2.34
N MET A 137 -8.80 -8.88 -3.40
CA MET A 137 -9.23 -7.51 -3.47
C MET A 137 -10.68 -7.46 -3.95
N MET A 138 -11.49 -6.65 -3.29
CA MET A 138 -12.84 -6.31 -3.69
C MET A 138 -12.94 -4.80 -3.84
N THR A 139 -13.54 -4.32 -4.93
CA THR A 139 -13.87 -2.90 -5.09
C THR A 139 -15.31 -2.68 -4.64
N LEU A 140 -15.51 -1.71 -3.77
CA LEU A 140 -16.84 -1.29 -3.34
C LEU A 140 -17.37 -0.25 -4.34
N ASP A 141 -18.43 -0.59 -5.05
CA ASP A 141 -19.09 0.31 -5.97
C ASP A 141 -20.25 0.97 -5.23
N VAL A 142 -19.93 2.17 -4.71
CA VAL A 142 -20.88 3.06 -4.08
C VAL A 142 -20.48 4.49 -4.43
N THR A 143 -21.47 5.35 -4.69
CA THR A 143 -21.23 6.80 -4.85
C THR A 143 -20.98 7.41 -3.47
N SER A 144 -19.83 7.11 -2.88
CA SER A 144 -19.45 7.65 -1.59
C SER A 144 -19.16 9.13 -1.76
N SER A 145 -19.99 9.99 -1.16
CA SER A 145 -19.43 11.24 -0.68
C SER A 145 -18.55 10.93 0.52
N LEU A 146 -17.40 11.59 0.61
CA LEU A 146 -16.53 11.59 1.79
C LEU A 146 -17.27 12.02 3.08
N GLU A 147 -18.50 12.54 2.97
CA GLU A 147 -19.34 12.98 4.08
C GLU A 147 -20.10 11.86 4.81
N ALA A 148 -20.18 10.63 4.28
CA ALA A 148 -20.92 9.53 4.92
C ALA A 148 -20.11 8.88 6.06
N VAL A 149 -20.03 9.58 7.19
CA VAL A 149 -19.36 9.11 8.40
C VAL A 149 -19.91 7.73 8.82
N GLY A 150 -18.99 6.77 9.00
CA GLY A 150 -19.31 5.44 9.52
C GLY A 150 -19.56 4.36 8.47
N PHE A 151 -19.55 4.69 7.17
CA PHE A 151 -19.70 3.69 6.09
C PHE A 151 -18.73 2.52 6.22
N MET A 152 -17.43 2.81 6.26
CA MET A 152 -16.40 1.78 6.41
C MET A 152 -16.44 1.09 7.78
N ALA A 153 -16.89 1.78 8.83
CA ALA A 153 -17.00 1.20 10.15
C ALA A 153 -18.08 0.10 10.20
N VAL A 154 -19.24 0.33 9.58
CA VAL A 154 -20.32 -0.67 9.49
C VAL A 154 -19.87 -1.89 8.70
N ILE A 155 -19.21 -1.67 7.56
CA ILE A 155 -18.70 -2.74 6.70
C ILE A 155 -17.67 -3.59 7.46
N ALA A 156 -16.67 -2.95 8.06
CA ALA A 156 -15.63 -3.64 8.82
C ALA A 156 -16.22 -4.41 10.02
N ALA A 157 -17.18 -3.80 10.74
CA ALA A 157 -17.85 -4.46 11.86
C ALA A 157 -18.67 -5.68 11.41
N ARG A 158 -19.38 -5.59 10.27
CA ARG A 158 -20.17 -6.71 9.74
C ARG A 158 -19.28 -7.89 9.35
N LEU A 159 -18.16 -7.65 8.67
CA LEU A 159 -17.19 -8.70 8.33
C LEU A 159 -16.50 -9.27 9.58
N ALA A 160 -16.16 -8.42 10.55
CA ALA A 160 -15.56 -8.84 11.81
C ALA A 160 -16.51 -9.73 12.65
N ALA A 161 -17.83 -9.50 12.59
CA ALA A 161 -18.82 -10.35 13.25
C ALA A 161 -18.85 -11.78 12.68
N CYS A 162 -18.42 -11.97 11.43
CA CYS A 162 -18.19 -13.28 10.82
C CYS A 162 -16.78 -13.83 11.14
N GLY A 163 -16.02 -13.19 12.03
CA GLY A 163 -14.64 -13.55 12.33
C GLY A 163 -13.68 -13.32 11.16
N MET A 164 -14.00 -12.39 10.25
CA MET A 164 -13.18 -12.07 9.08
C MET A 164 -12.35 -10.81 9.34
N GLY A 165 -11.02 -10.97 9.32
CA GLY A 165 -10.11 -9.82 9.24
C GLY A 165 -10.19 -9.19 7.85
N VAL A 166 -10.29 -7.86 7.82
CA VAL A 166 -10.34 -7.08 6.57
C VAL A 166 -9.33 -5.95 6.65
N ASN A 167 -8.65 -5.67 5.53
CA ASN A 167 -7.81 -4.48 5.37
C ASN A 167 -8.48 -3.55 4.36
N PRO A 168 -9.20 -2.50 4.82
CA PRO A 168 -9.74 -1.49 3.95
C PRO A 168 -8.68 -0.55 3.40
N VAL A 169 -8.86 -0.11 2.17
CA VAL A 169 -8.01 0.85 1.47
C VAL A 169 -8.90 1.81 0.71
N SER A 170 -8.85 3.10 1.06
CA SER A 170 -9.58 4.13 0.31
C SER A 170 -8.74 4.63 -0.87
N GLY A 171 -9.24 4.36 -2.08
CA GLY A 171 -8.74 4.97 -3.29
C GLY A 171 -9.40 6.31 -3.54
N PHE A 172 -8.90 7.07 -4.53
CA PHE A 172 -9.53 8.32 -4.94
C PHE A 172 -10.91 8.11 -5.56
N HIS A 173 -11.09 7.01 -6.29
CA HIS A 173 -12.34 6.71 -7.00
C HIS A 173 -13.27 5.78 -6.21
N HIS A 174 -12.70 4.76 -5.57
CA HIS A 174 -13.44 3.73 -4.89
C HIS A 174 -12.69 3.26 -3.65
N ASP A 175 -13.45 2.76 -2.68
CA ASP A 175 -12.89 2.00 -1.58
C ASP A 175 -12.66 0.55 -2.01
N HIS A 176 -11.61 -0.04 -1.46
CA HIS A 176 -11.23 -1.42 -1.69
C HIS A 176 -11.11 -2.17 -0.37
N LEU A 177 -11.47 -3.45 -0.37
CA LEU A 177 -11.28 -4.35 0.75
C LEU A 177 -10.35 -5.48 0.36
N PHE A 178 -9.37 -5.78 1.22
CA PHE A 178 -8.58 -7.00 1.12
C PHE A 178 -9.03 -7.99 2.18
N VAL A 179 -9.59 -9.11 1.73
CA VAL A 179 -10.14 -10.18 2.57
C VAL A 179 -9.34 -11.48 2.38
N PRO A 180 -9.34 -12.43 3.34
CA PRO A 180 -8.57 -13.67 3.22
C PRO A 180 -8.93 -14.45 1.96
N ALA A 181 -7.94 -15.02 1.27
CA ALA A 181 -8.17 -15.58 -0.06
C ALA A 181 -9.19 -16.72 -0.12
N GLY A 182 -9.33 -17.51 0.95
CA GLY A 182 -10.32 -18.58 1.06
C GLY A 182 -11.72 -18.15 1.52
N ARG A 183 -11.97 -16.85 1.72
CA ARG A 183 -13.23 -16.32 2.28
C ARG A 183 -13.80 -15.16 1.46
N ALA A 184 -13.35 -14.98 0.23
CA ALA A 184 -13.76 -13.86 -0.60
C ALA A 184 -15.24 -13.93 -1.00
N ASP A 185 -15.73 -15.11 -1.37
CA ASP A 185 -17.14 -15.30 -1.73
C ASP A 185 -18.05 -15.07 -0.51
N GLU A 186 -17.65 -15.58 0.66
CA GLU A 186 -18.34 -15.31 1.93
C GLU A 186 -18.39 -13.79 2.21
N ALA A 187 -17.31 -13.05 1.95
CA ALA A 187 -17.31 -11.60 2.12
C ALA A 187 -18.32 -10.92 1.18
N VAL A 188 -18.40 -11.35 -0.08
CA VAL A 188 -19.39 -10.84 -1.04
C VAL A 188 -20.82 -11.08 -0.54
N GLU A 189 -21.11 -12.31 -0.07
CA GLU A 189 -22.42 -12.68 0.47
C GLU A 189 -22.80 -11.83 1.69
N VAL A 190 -21.84 -11.62 2.60
CA VAL A 190 -22.05 -10.80 3.80
C VAL A 190 -22.38 -9.34 3.44
N LEU A 191 -21.70 -8.76 2.46
CA LEU A 191 -21.97 -7.39 2.01
C LEU A 191 -23.30 -7.29 1.26
N ALA A 192 -23.65 -8.28 0.45
CA ALA A 192 -24.95 -8.33 -0.22
C ALA A 192 -26.11 -8.42 0.79
N ALA A 193 -25.98 -9.25 1.82
CA ALA A 193 -26.95 -9.37 2.90
C ALA A 193 -27.12 -8.06 3.67
N LEU A 194 -26.01 -7.37 3.97
CA LEU A 194 -26.04 -6.04 4.60
C LEU A 194 -26.80 -5.02 3.74
N ALA A 195 -26.59 -5.04 2.42
CA ALA A 195 -27.28 -4.12 1.51
C ALA A 195 -28.79 -4.39 1.48
N GLU A 196 -29.22 -5.65 1.45
CA GLU A 196 -30.64 -6.04 1.50
C GLU A 196 -31.31 -5.63 2.82
N GLU A 197 -30.66 -5.87 3.96
CA GLU A 197 -31.14 -5.45 5.27
C GLU A 197 -31.42 -3.94 5.30
N LYS A 198 -30.49 -3.13 4.75
CA LYS A 198 -30.65 -1.67 4.68
C LYS A 198 -31.66 -1.19 3.65
N ARG A 199 -31.95 -1.95 2.60
CA ARG A 199 -33.09 -1.69 1.70
C ARG A 199 -34.42 -1.92 2.42
N GLY A 200 -34.54 -3.02 3.18
CA GLY A 200 -35.76 -3.36 3.92
C GLY A 200 -36.13 -2.33 5.00
N GLU A 201 -35.14 -1.83 5.76
CA GLU A 201 -35.34 -0.81 6.79
C GLU A 201 -35.90 0.51 6.24
N GLN A 202 -35.53 0.88 5.01
CA GLN A 202 -35.99 2.12 4.36
C GLN A 202 -37.41 2.03 3.83
N HIS A 203 -37.86 0.85 3.40
CA HIS A 203 -39.24 0.66 2.92
C HIS A 203 -40.25 0.64 4.06
N ASN A 204 -39.79 0.33 5.28
CA ASN A 204 -40.63 0.16 6.46
C ASN A 204 -40.60 1.37 7.42
N SER A 205 -39.97 2.48 7.00
CA SER A 205 -39.90 3.77 7.70
C SER A 205 -40.72 4.84 6.97
#